data_AF-A0A9D6UT56-F1
#
_entry.id   AF-A0A9D6UT56-F1
#
_cell.length_a   1.000
_cell.length_b   1.000
_cell.length_c   1.000
_cell.angle_alpha   90.00
_cell.angle_beta   90.00
_cell.angle_gamma   90.00
#
_symmetry.space_group_name_H-M   'P 1'
#
loop_
_entity.id
_entity.type
_entity.pdbx_description
1 polymer ?
#
loop_
_entity_poly.entity_id
_entity_poly.type
_entity_poly.pdbx_seq_one_letter_code
_entity_poly.pdbx_strand_id
1 'polypeptide(L)'
;MKDGLEDHLSALATHASGALSEHLESCPECRAAVSGMKSQAELFHSLRAPEQLDPAPGFYARIMERIEAQTASYSLWTIFLEPVFAKRLVFACLALFVLMGSAVWQTGQDPMLHADNPMTILAGSDLPQAGVDDPGRARSVVLVNLASYGGQPSSLAISSD
;
A
#
# COMPACT_ATOMS: atom_id res chain seq x y z
N MET A 1 -28.31 -39.61 -8.34
CA MET A 1 -27.87 -40.43 -7.18
C MET A 1 -27.38 -39.57 -6.01
N LYS A 2 -26.79 -38.39 -6.25
CA LYS A 2 -26.43 -37.44 -5.17
C LYS A 2 -27.64 -36.81 -4.49
N ASP A 3 -28.70 -36.49 -5.24
CA ASP A 3 -29.85 -35.74 -4.73
C ASP A 3 -30.57 -36.45 -3.57
N GLY A 4 -30.70 -37.79 -3.61
CA GLY A 4 -31.35 -38.54 -2.54
C GLY A 4 -30.49 -38.81 -1.30
N LEU A 5 -29.17 -38.59 -1.40
CA LEU A 5 -28.22 -38.86 -0.29
C LEU A 5 -28.21 -37.72 0.72
N GLU A 6 -28.23 -36.48 0.25
CA GLU A 6 -28.27 -35.29 1.11
C GLU A 6 -29.57 -35.23 1.93
N ASP A 7 -30.69 -35.59 1.31
CA ASP A 7 -31.99 -35.74 1.98
C ASP A 7 -31.97 -36.83 3.06
N HIS A 8 -31.29 -37.96 2.80
CA HIS A 8 -31.17 -39.04 3.78
C HIS A 8 -30.27 -38.67 4.98
N LEU A 9 -29.28 -37.78 4.79
CA LEU A 9 -28.31 -37.39 5.81
C LEU A 9 -28.74 -36.17 6.64
N SER A 10 -29.63 -35.33 6.13
CA SER A 10 -30.04 -34.06 6.77
C SER A 10 -31.05 -34.22 7.92
N ALA A 11 -31.47 -35.46 8.27
CA ALA A 11 -32.36 -35.80 9.39
C ALA A 11 -33.74 -35.07 9.43
N LEU A 12 -34.05 -34.23 8.44
CA LEU A 12 -35.31 -33.49 8.30
C LEU A 12 -36.25 -34.10 7.26
N ALA A 13 -35.80 -35.08 6.47
CA ALA A 13 -36.64 -35.73 5.49
C ALA A 13 -37.27 -37.00 6.09
N THR A 14 -38.54 -36.89 6.46
CA THR A 14 -39.53 -37.97 6.51
C THR A 14 -39.64 -38.76 5.18
N HIS A 15 -38.84 -38.41 4.17
CA HIS A 15 -38.77 -39.02 2.85
C HIS A 15 -37.32 -39.41 2.51
N ALA A 16 -36.79 -40.43 3.18
CA ALA A 16 -35.68 -41.17 2.61
C ALA A 16 -36.14 -41.74 1.26
N SER A 17 -35.40 -41.46 0.18
CA SER A 17 -35.75 -42.00 -1.14
C SER A 17 -35.71 -43.53 -1.11
N GLY A 18 -36.84 -44.19 -1.41
CA GLY A 18 -36.97 -45.65 -1.31
C GLY A 18 -35.93 -46.44 -2.14
N ALA A 19 -35.53 -45.87 -3.29
CA ALA A 19 -34.47 -46.42 -4.13
C ALA A 19 -33.08 -46.39 -3.46
N LEU A 20 -32.80 -45.40 -2.61
CA LEU A 20 -31.54 -45.33 -1.87
C LEU A 20 -31.54 -46.35 -0.73
N SER A 21 -32.65 -46.53 -0.01
CA SER A 21 -32.72 -47.57 1.03
C SER A 21 -32.53 -48.98 0.46
N GLU A 22 -33.13 -49.28 -0.68
CA GLU A 22 -32.97 -50.56 -1.38
C GLU A 22 -31.51 -50.77 -1.85
N HIS A 23 -30.85 -49.71 -2.31
CA HIS A 23 -29.43 -49.76 -2.66
C HIS A 23 -28.52 -49.96 -1.44
N LEU A 24 -28.81 -49.29 -0.32
CA LEU A 24 -28.05 -49.47 0.93
C LEU A 24 -28.25 -50.86 1.52
N GLU A 25 -29.40 -51.50 1.29
CA GLU A 25 -29.65 -52.88 1.66
C GLU A 25 -28.82 -53.88 0.84
N SER A 26 -28.68 -53.62 -0.46
CA SER A 26 -27.94 -54.50 -1.38
C SER A 26 -26.42 -54.26 -1.42
N CYS A 27 -25.94 -53.06 -1.09
CA CYS A 27 -24.53 -52.68 -1.21
C CYS A 27 -23.86 -52.41 0.15
N PRO A 28 -22.95 -53.29 0.63
CA PRO A 28 -22.27 -53.11 1.91
C PRO A 28 -21.28 -51.94 1.92
N GLU A 29 -20.64 -51.63 0.78
CA GLU A 29 -19.68 -50.53 0.68
C GLU A 29 -20.36 -49.16 0.87
N CYS A 30 -21.50 -48.95 0.21
CA CYS A 30 -22.28 -47.72 0.35
C CYS A 30 -22.84 -47.57 1.76
N ARG A 31 -23.22 -48.68 2.41
CA ARG A 31 -23.65 -48.69 3.82
C ARG A 31 -22.53 -48.25 4.75
N ALA A 32 -21.31 -48.77 4.56
CA ALA A 32 -20.15 -48.37 5.33
C ALA A 32 -19.84 -46.87 5.16
N ALA A 33 -19.87 -46.36 3.92
CA ALA A 33 -19.67 -44.94 3.64
C ALA A 33 -20.70 -44.04 4.34
N VAL A 34 -21.99 -44.37 4.26
CA VAL A 34 -23.06 -43.62 4.94
C VAL A 34 -22.93 -43.68 6.47
N SER A 35 -22.53 -44.83 7.02
CA SER A 35 -22.28 -44.95 8.46
C SER A 35 -21.13 -44.06 8.95
N GLY A 36 -20.07 -43.91 8.13
CA GLY A 36 -18.97 -42.99 8.41
C GLY A 36 -19.40 -41.52 8.35
N MET A 37 -20.27 -41.15 7.42
CA MET A 37 -20.82 -39.78 7.35
C MET A 37 -21.72 -39.47 8.56
N LYS A 38 -22.54 -40.44 9.00
CA LYS A 38 -23.40 -40.28 10.19
C LYS A 38 -22.58 -40.11 11.47
N SER A 39 -21.52 -40.91 11.66
CA SER A 39 -20.65 -40.77 12.83
C SER A 39 -19.92 -39.43 12.85
N GLN A 40 -19.49 -38.91 11.70
CA GLN A 40 -18.92 -37.57 11.59
C GLN A 40 -19.94 -36.48 11.93
N ALA A 41 -21.19 -36.61 11.45
CA ALA A 41 -22.26 -35.68 11.76
C ALA A 41 -22.58 -35.63 13.27
N GLU A 42 -22.58 -36.78 13.94
CA GLU A 42 -22.75 -36.86 15.41
C GLU A 42 -21.63 -36.14 16.16
N LEU A 43 -20.38 -36.29 15.72
CA LEU A 43 -19.25 -35.54 16.30
C LEU A 43 -19.44 -34.03 16.13
N PHE A 44 -19.84 -33.56 14.95
CA PHE A 44 -20.15 -32.13 14.75
C PHE A 44 -21.34 -31.66 15.59
N HIS A 45 -22.34 -32.51 15.80
CA HIS A 45 -23.46 -32.19 16.68
C HIS A 45 -23.01 -32.07 18.15
N SER A 46 -22.07 -32.90 18.60
CA SER A 46 -21.49 -32.82 19.95
C SER A 46 -20.65 -31.55 20.17
N LEU A 47 -20.07 -31.00 19.10
CA LEU A 47 -19.32 -29.75 19.10
C LEU A 47 -20.22 -28.52 18.95
N ARG A 48 -21.49 -28.73 18.58
CA ARG A 48 -22.45 -27.63 18.43
C ARG A 48 -22.69 -27.01 19.80
N ALA A 49 -22.38 -25.73 19.89
CA ALA A 49 -22.64 -24.98 21.10
C ALA A 49 -24.17 -24.95 21.36
N PRO A 50 -24.62 -25.01 22.63
CA PRO A 50 -26.04 -25.03 22.96
C PRO A 50 -26.77 -23.85 22.32
N GLU A 51 -27.97 -24.10 21.80
CA GLU A 51 -28.78 -23.18 20.97
C GLU A 51 -29.09 -21.83 21.63
N GLN A 52 -28.90 -21.72 22.95
CA GLN A 52 -29.13 -20.52 23.77
C GLN A 52 -27.83 -19.76 24.06
N LEU A 53 -27.04 -19.51 23.03
CA LEU A 53 -25.90 -18.58 23.10
C LEU A 53 -26.24 -17.22 22.53
N ASP A 54 -27.48 -16.76 22.68
CA ASP A 54 -27.77 -15.35 22.45
C ASP A 54 -27.30 -14.57 23.68
N PRO A 55 -26.20 -13.80 23.58
CA PRO A 55 -25.68 -13.09 24.73
C PRO A 55 -26.71 -12.07 25.20
N ALA A 56 -26.83 -11.88 26.51
CA ALA A 56 -27.76 -10.92 27.08
C ALA A 56 -27.57 -9.52 26.43
N PRO A 57 -28.66 -8.76 26.22
CA PRO A 57 -28.56 -7.42 25.65
C PRO A 57 -27.58 -6.56 26.46
N GLY A 58 -26.62 -5.94 25.77
CA GLY A 58 -25.54 -5.16 26.38
C GLY A 58 -24.25 -5.94 26.71
N PHE A 59 -24.19 -7.25 26.49
CA PHE A 59 -22.96 -8.04 26.61
C PHE A 59 -21.83 -7.50 25.72
N TYR A 60 -22.13 -7.20 24.45
CA TYR A 60 -21.16 -6.61 23.53
C TYR A 60 -20.67 -5.23 23.99
N ALA A 61 -21.56 -4.40 24.56
CA ALA A 61 -21.18 -3.10 25.09
C ALA A 61 -20.17 -3.24 26.25
N ARG A 62 -20.41 -4.19 27.17
CA ARG A 62 -19.49 -4.47 28.29
C ARG A 62 -18.16 -5.06 27.82
N ILE A 63 -18.15 -5.87 26.77
CA ILE A 63 -16.91 -6.38 26.18
C ILE A 63 -16.12 -5.23 25.55
N MET A 64 -16.78 -4.38 24.75
CA MET A 64 -16.11 -3.25 24.13
C MET A 64 -15.54 -2.28 25.16
N GLU A 65 -16.30 -1.96 26.20
CA GLU A 65 -15.82 -1.13 27.32
C GLU A 65 -14.57 -1.73 27.98
N ARG A 66 -14.55 -3.06 28.18
CA ARG A 66 -13.39 -3.75 28.79
C ARG A 66 -12.18 -3.79 27.86
N ILE A 67 -12.40 -4.00 26.55
CA ILE A 67 -11.34 -3.96 25.54
C ILE A 67 -10.76 -2.55 25.47
N GLU A 68 -11.59 -1.51 25.38
CA GLU A 68 -11.15 -0.12 25.33
C GLU A 68 -10.35 0.27 26.58
N ALA A 69 -10.82 -0.11 27.78
CA ALA A 69 -10.10 0.12 29.03
C ALA A 69 -8.70 -0.53 29.05
N GLN A 70 -8.58 -1.75 28.51
CA GLN A 70 -7.29 -2.43 28.41
C GLN A 70 -6.40 -1.86 27.30
N THR A 71 -6.98 -1.53 26.14
CA THR A 71 -6.24 -1.07 24.95
C THR A 71 -5.75 0.36 25.10
N ALA A 72 -6.48 1.22 25.82
CA ALA A 72 -6.03 2.57 26.18
C ALA A 72 -4.69 2.56 26.97
N SER A 73 -4.40 1.48 27.69
CA SER A 73 -3.18 1.30 28.47
C SER A 73 -1.99 0.79 27.64
N TYR A 74 -2.25 0.12 26.51
CA TYR A 74 -1.25 -0.53 25.64
C TYR A 74 -0.99 0.22 24.34
N SER A 75 -1.55 1.41 24.18
CA SER A 75 -1.41 2.18 22.95
C SER A 75 0.02 2.70 22.81
N LEU A 76 0.58 2.53 21.62
CA LEU A 76 1.94 2.82 21.14
C LEU A 76 2.59 4.12 21.67
N TRP A 77 1.79 5.05 22.18
CA TRP A 77 2.19 6.19 22.98
C TRP A 77 3.13 5.86 24.13
N THR A 78 2.95 4.76 24.85
CA THR A 78 3.83 4.42 25.99
C THR A 78 5.25 4.07 25.55
N ILE A 79 5.42 3.50 24.35
CA ILE A 79 6.72 3.19 23.73
C ILE A 79 7.40 4.45 23.20
N PHE A 80 6.63 5.38 22.62
CA PHE A 80 7.16 6.68 22.16
C PHE A 80 7.47 7.64 23.33
N LEU A 81 6.73 7.57 24.43
CA LEU A 81 6.96 8.34 25.66
C LEU A 81 7.95 7.69 26.63
N GLU A 82 8.52 6.54 26.29
CA GLU A 82 9.57 5.96 27.12
C GLU A 82 10.78 6.93 27.13
N PRO A 83 11.30 7.31 28.31
CA PRO A 83 12.18 8.48 28.47
C PRO A 83 13.50 8.38 27.70
N VAL A 84 13.90 7.17 27.28
CA VAL A 84 15.08 6.94 26.45
C VAL A 84 14.80 7.21 24.98
N PHE A 85 13.65 6.78 24.46
CA PHE A 85 13.27 7.00 23.06
C PHE A 85 12.96 8.48 22.79
N ALA A 86 12.24 9.12 23.71
CA ALA A 86 11.94 10.55 23.64
C ALA A 86 13.22 11.41 23.58
N LYS A 87 14.25 11.09 24.39
CA LYS A 87 15.55 11.79 24.33
C LYS A 87 16.21 11.64 22.96
N ARG A 88 16.27 10.42 22.42
CA ARG A 88 16.87 10.15 21.10
C ARG A 88 16.12 10.89 19.98
N LEU A 89 14.79 10.93 20.04
CA LEU A 89 13.96 11.67 19.10
C LEU A 89 14.23 13.18 19.19
N VAL A 90 14.28 13.75 20.39
CA VAL A 90 14.61 15.17 20.60
C VAL A 90 15.98 15.49 20.03
N PHE A 91 17.00 14.67 20.30
CA PHE A 91 18.34 14.89 19.72
C PHE A 91 18.35 14.78 18.19
N ALA A 92 17.60 13.85 17.60
CA ALA A 92 17.49 13.73 16.15
C ALA A 92 16.82 14.97 15.53
N CYS A 93 15.72 15.45 16.12
CA CYS A 93 15.06 16.68 15.70
C CYS A 93 15.98 17.91 15.84
N LEU A 94 16.73 18.01 16.95
CA LEU A 94 17.68 19.10 17.19
C LEU A 94 18.84 19.05 16.18
N ALA A 95 19.39 17.87 15.92
CA ALA A 95 20.44 17.68 14.92
C ALA A 95 19.95 18.05 13.51
N LEU A 96 18.73 17.64 13.15
CA LEU A 96 18.11 18.00 11.88
C LEU A 96 17.86 19.51 11.78
N PHE A 97 17.42 20.14 12.87
CA PHE A 97 17.22 21.59 12.93
C PHE A 97 18.53 22.35 12.78
N VAL A 98 19.61 21.88 13.42
CA VAL A 98 20.96 22.45 13.25
C VAL A 98 21.45 22.27 11.82
N LEU A 99 21.26 21.09 11.24
CA LEU A 99 21.61 20.82 9.84
C LEU A 99 20.85 21.75 8.89
N MET A 100 19.53 21.86 9.04
CA MET A 100 18.72 22.77 8.21
C MET A 100 19.09 24.23 8.42
N GLY A 101 19.29 24.66 9.67
CA GLY A 101 19.73 26.00 9.99
C GLY A 101 21.09 26.32 9.35
N SER A 102 22.03 25.38 9.40
CA SER A 102 23.35 25.53 8.76
C SER A 102 23.25 25.57 7.23
N ALA A 103 22.41 24.73 6.62
CA ALA A 103 22.19 24.71 5.18
C ALA A 103 21.55 26.02 4.69
N VAL A 104 20.57 26.56 5.42
CA VAL A 104 19.96 27.86 5.12
C VAL A 104 20.98 28.99 5.27
N TRP A 105 21.82 28.93 6.31
CA TRP A 105 22.87 29.94 6.51
C TRP A 105 23.91 29.93 5.39
N GLN A 106 24.33 28.73 4.95
CA GLN A 106 25.30 28.57 3.86
C GLN A 106 24.71 28.98 2.50
N THR A 107 23.48 28.58 2.20
CA THR A 107 22.81 29.01 0.96
C THR A 107 22.46 30.50 0.92
N GLY A 108 22.34 31.15 2.09
CA GLY A 108 22.24 32.60 2.18
C GLY A 108 23.56 33.34 1.97
N GLN A 109 24.71 32.66 2.10
CA GLN A 109 26.05 33.25 1.91
C GLN A 109 26.65 33.00 0.52
N ASP A 110 26.13 32.02 -0.23
CA ASP A 110 26.47 31.83 -1.64
C ASP A 110 25.45 32.54 -2.55
N PRO A 111 25.75 33.74 -3.09
CA PRO A 111 25.10 34.20 -4.31
C PRO A 111 25.67 33.44 -5.52
N MET A 112 25.84 32.13 -5.45
CA MET A 112 26.07 31.30 -6.62
C MET A 112 24.71 30.88 -7.17
N LEU A 113 24.10 31.85 -7.87
CA LEU A 113 23.11 31.59 -8.90
C LEU A 113 23.60 30.38 -9.71
N HIS A 114 22.90 29.27 -9.53
CA HIS A 114 23.13 28.03 -10.24
C HIS A 114 23.25 28.34 -11.74
N ALA A 115 24.41 28.03 -12.32
CA ALA A 115 24.61 28.00 -13.76
C ALA A 115 23.65 27.02 -14.47
N ASP A 116 22.97 26.16 -13.70
CA ASP A 116 21.99 25.18 -14.17
C ASP A 116 20.53 25.56 -13.90
N ASN A 117 20.24 26.81 -13.51
CA ASN A 117 18.85 27.26 -13.39
C ASN A 117 18.36 27.77 -14.76
N PRO A 118 17.55 27.01 -15.53
CA PRO A 118 17.09 27.45 -16.85
C PRO A 118 16.21 28.70 -16.80
N MET A 119 15.74 29.09 -15.60
CA MET A 119 14.93 30.30 -15.40
C MET A 119 15.73 31.61 -15.40
N THR A 120 17.04 31.61 -15.12
CA THR A 120 17.87 32.83 -15.14
C THR A 120 18.37 33.18 -16.54
N ILE A 121 18.52 32.21 -17.44
CA ILE A 121 18.85 32.42 -18.86
C ILE A 121 17.68 33.10 -19.60
N LEU A 122 16.44 32.82 -19.22
CA LEU A 122 15.24 33.46 -19.79
C LEU A 122 15.04 34.90 -19.29
N ALA A 123 15.43 35.19 -18.04
CA ALA A 123 15.24 36.50 -17.40
C ALA A 123 16.42 37.46 -17.58
N GLY A 124 17.63 36.96 -17.88
CA GLY A 124 18.83 37.75 -18.14
C GLY A 124 19.20 37.74 -19.63
N SER A 125 18.35 38.32 -20.47
CA SER A 125 18.71 38.55 -21.87
C SER A 125 19.37 39.92 -22.04
N ASP A 126 20.68 39.97 -21.82
CA ASP A 126 21.56 40.84 -22.62
C ASP A 126 21.59 40.30 -24.05
N LEU A 127 20.45 40.36 -24.73
CA LEU A 127 20.40 40.26 -26.18
C LEU A 127 21.00 41.56 -26.70
N PRO A 128 22.00 41.54 -27.59
CA PRO A 128 22.40 42.77 -28.27
C PRO A 128 21.17 43.30 -28.97
N GLN A 129 20.70 44.50 -28.56
CA GLN A 129 19.57 45.16 -29.21
C GLN A 129 19.91 45.31 -30.69
N ALA A 130 19.34 44.44 -31.52
CA ALA A 130 19.25 44.69 -32.94
C ALA A 130 18.38 45.93 -33.08
N GLY A 131 19.02 47.08 -33.28
CA GLY A 131 18.33 48.35 -33.48
C GLY A 131 17.20 48.16 -34.48
N VAL A 132 16.00 48.57 -34.09
CA VAL A 132 14.72 48.36 -34.79
C VAL A 132 14.72 49.00 -36.19
N ASP A 133 15.73 49.80 -36.52
CA ASP A 133 15.77 50.65 -37.71
C ASP A 133 16.39 50.00 -38.96
N ASP A 134 17.00 48.80 -38.88
CA ASP A 134 17.56 48.14 -40.07
C ASP A 134 17.33 46.62 -40.10
N PRO A 135 16.28 46.14 -40.80
CA PRO A 135 15.97 44.72 -40.91
C PRO A 135 17.07 43.92 -41.65
N GLY A 136 17.93 44.58 -42.44
CA GLY A 136 19.06 43.94 -43.09
C GLY A 136 20.15 43.53 -42.10
N ARG A 137 20.48 44.42 -41.16
CA ARG A 137 21.46 44.17 -40.10
C ARG A 137 20.97 43.10 -39.13
N ALA A 138 19.69 43.13 -38.74
CA ALA A 138 19.11 42.12 -37.85
C ALA A 138 19.21 40.69 -38.44
N ARG A 139 18.93 40.53 -39.74
CA ARG A 139 19.06 39.23 -40.41
C ARG A 139 20.51 38.74 -40.44
N SER A 140 21.47 39.63 -40.67
CA SER A 140 22.88 39.23 -40.69
C SER A 140 23.38 38.70 -39.35
N VAL A 141 22.95 39.30 -38.22
CA VAL A 141 23.31 38.85 -36.87
C VAL A 141 22.69 37.49 -36.55
N VAL A 142 21.42 37.28 -36.91
CA VAL A 142 20.75 35.99 -36.72
C VAL A 142 21.41 34.90 -37.55
N LEU A 143 21.77 35.19 -38.81
CA LEU A 143 22.44 34.22 -39.69
C LEU A 143 23.85 33.87 -39.20
N VAL A 144 24.61 34.83 -38.66
CA VAL A 144 25.93 34.57 -38.08
C VAL A 144 25.80 33.68 -36.84
N ASN A 145 24.83 33.94 -35.95
CA ASN A 145 24.60 33.08 -34.79
C ASN A 145 24.15 31.67 -35.19
N LEU A 146 23.28 31.54 -36.19
CA LEU A 146 22.85 30.23 -36.70
C LEU A 146 23.99 29.46 -37.37
N ALA A 147 24.85 30.13 -38.13
CA ALA A 147 26.04 29.50 -38.75
C ALA A 147 27.09 29.11 -37.69
N SER A 148 27.26 29.93 -36.65
CA SER A 148 28.13 29.63 -35.51
C SER A 148 27.64 28.42 -34.71
N TYR A 149 26.33 28.24 -34.58
CA TYR A 149 25.76 27.14 -33.79
C TYR A 149 25.50 25.87 -34.60
N GLY A 150 25.29 25.98 -35.91
CA GLY A 150 25.08 24.85 -36.82
C GLY A 150 26.36 24.14 -37.26
N GLY A 151 27.54 24.61 -36.83
CA GLY A 151 28.86 24.12 -37.25
C GLY A 151 29.51 23.10 -36.33
N GLN A 152 28.83 22.56 -35.31
CA GLN A 152 29.42 21.57 -34.40
C GLN A 152 28.91 20.15 -34.73
N PRO A 153 29.54 19.42 -35.67
CA PRO A 153 29.33 17.99 -35.79
C PRO A 153 29.92 17.31 -34.55
N SER A 154 29.04 16.67 -33.79
CA SER A 154 29.36 15.81 -32.65
C SER A 154 30.31 14.69 -33.07
N SER A 155 31.62 14.90 -32.94
CA SER A 155 32.59 13.81 -33.00
C SER A 155 32.60 13.11 -31.64
N LEU A 156 31.73 12.11 -31.48
CA LEU A 156 31.94 11.02 -30.52
C LEU A 156 33.21 10.28 -30.97
N ALA A 157 34.36 10.66 -30.44
CA ALA A 157 35.57 9.88 -30.57
C ALA A 157 35.47 8.66 -29.63
N ILE A 158 35.14 7.52 -30.21
CA ILE A 158 35.51 6.21 -29.69
C ILE A 158 37.05 6.18 -29.71
N SER A 159 37.67 6.00 -28.55
CA SER A 159 39.11 5.73 -28.42
C SER A 159 39.27 4.34 -27.84
N SER A 160 39.82 3.45 -28.65
CA SER A 160 40.32 2.13 -28.27
C SER A 160 41.80 2.28 -27.94
N ASP A 161 42.19 1.87 -26.75
CA ASP A 161 43.47 1.21 -26.41
C ASP A 161 43.35 0.59 -25.01
#